data_AF-A0A7W9G260-F1
#
_entry.id   AF-A0A7W9G260-F1
#
_cell.length_a   1.000
_cell.length_b   1.000
_cell.length_c   1.000
_cell.angle_alpha   90.00
_cell.angle_beta   90.00
_cell.angle_gamma   90.00
#
_symmetry.space_group_name_H-M   'P 1'
#
loop_
_entity.id
_entity.type
_entity.pdbx_description
1 polymer ?
#
loop_
_entity_poly.entity_id
_entity_poly.type
_entity_poly.pdbx_seq_one_letter_code
_entity_poly.pdbx_strand_id
1 'polypeptide(L)'
;MRRLAWRAAELAEIVTETATARTLRFRVPEWPGHLAGQHVDVRLTAEDGYTAQRSYSLAGPADGDLVDLTVETVPDGEVSPYLTQVIEVGDQVELRGPVGGWFVWRPESKAPVVLVAGGSGIVPLMAMIRTRRQAGSRVPFRLLYSLRDPDRRYYAEELRSPDPGLDISYLYTRSAPSGTSRPPGRIMLDDLAEGGWPATFEPDCYVCGPTGFVEAAADLLLALGHAPERIRTERFGSSGQGELT
;
A
#
# COMPACT_ATOMS: atom_id res chain seq x y z
N MET A 1 8.00 -24.39 -11.92
CA MET A 1 7.68 -23.34 -10.93
C MET A 1 7.97 -23.90 -9.54
N ARG A 2 8.83 -23.23 -8.75
CA ARG A 2 9.08 -23.62 -7.36
C ARG A 2 7.83 -23.23 -6.56
N ARG A 3 7.21 -24.19 -5.86
CA ARG A 3 6.02 -23.93 -5.03
C ARG A 3 6.41 -22.99 -3.90
N LEU A 4 5.69 -21.90 -3.70
CA LEU A 4 5.92 -21.00 -2.57
C LEU A 4 5.65 -21.77 -1.26
N ALA A 5 6.63 -21.77 -0.37
CA ALA A 5 6.54 -22.43 0.94
C ALA A 5 6.07 -21.43 2.00
N TRP A 6 5.37 -21.93 3.00
CA TRP A 6 5.12 -21.23 4.25
C TRP A 6 6.41 -21.17 5.06
N ARG A 7 6.71 -20.00 5.63
CA ARG A 7 7.87 -19.74 6.47
C ARG A 7 7.40 -19.19 7.81
N ALA A 8 7.97 -19.67 8.91
CA ALA A 8 7.78 -19.04 10.20
C ALA A 8 8.35 -17.61 10.16
N ALA A 9 7.62 -16.68 10.76
CA ALA A 9 7.93 -15.26 10.78
C ALA A 9 7.72 -14.77 12.21
N GLU A 10 8.80 -14.36 12.87
CA GLU A 10 8.79 -13.86 14.23
C GLU A 10 8.63 -12.34 14.22
N LEU A 11 7.66 -11.81 14.96
CA LEU A 11 7.44 -10.38 15.05
C LEU A 11 8.59 -9.73 15.84
N ALA A 12 9.34 -8.84 15.20
CA ALA A 12 10.49 -8.18 15.79
C ALA A 12 10.17 -6.75 16.27
N GLU A 13 9.24 -6.05 15.62
CA GLU A 13 8.92 -4.66 15.94
C GLU A 13 7.49 -4.30 15.51
N ILE A 14 6.84 -3.44 16.29
CA ILE A 14 5.52 -2.86 16.00
C ILE A 14 5.64 -1.34 15.98
N VAL A 15 5.18 -0.72 14.89
CA VAL A 15 5.02 0.74 14.78
C VAL A 15 3.55 1.09 14.66
N THR A 16 3.11 2.08 15.45
CA THR A 16 1.74 2.61 15.35
C THR A 16 1.63 3.66 14.26
N GLU A 17 0.85 3.37 13.22
CA GLU A 17 0.65 4.29 12.08
C GLU A 17 -0.56 5.20 12.28
N THR A 18 -1.69 4.62 12.73
CA THR A 18 -2.93 5.34 13.03
C THR A 18 -3.65 4.66 14.18
N ALA A 19 -4.80 5.18 14.61
CA ALA A 19 -5.66 4.51 15.59
C ALA A 19 -6.05 3.07 15.17
N THR A 20 -6.11 2.79 13.86
CA THR A 20 -6.56 1.50 13.31
C THR A 20 -5.50 0.77 12.50
N ALA A 21 -4.25 1.24 12.46
CA ALA A 21 -3.21 0.60 11.66
C ALA A 21 -1.87 0.49 12.38
N ARG A 22 -1.17 -0.62 12.10
CA ARG A 22 0.16 -0.94 12.61
C ARG A 22 1.07 -1.39 11.47
N THR A 23 2.32 -0.98 11.49
CA THR A 23 3.39 -1.63 10.71
C THR A 23 4.04 -2.68 11.60
N LEU A 24 4.07 -3.91 11.11
CA LEU A 24 4.61 -5.09 11.77
C LEU A 24 5.85 -5.53 11.00
N ARG A 25 7.00 -5.54 11.67
CA ARG A 25 8.26 -6.01 11.09
C ARG A 25 8.51 -7.42 11.56
N PHE A 26 8.54 -8.35 10.62
CA PHE A 26 8.82 -9.75 10.87
C PHE A 26 10.24 -10.12 10.47
N ARG A 27 10.89 -10.94 11.28
CA ARG A 27 12.08 -11.70 10.89
C ARG A 27 11.64 -13.02 10.27
N VAL A 28 12.03 -13.24 9.02
CA VAL A 28 11.65 -14.38 8.19
C VAL A 28 12.93 -15.03 7.69
N PRO A 29 13.46 -16.06 8.37
CA PRO A 29 14.69 -16.71 7.96
C PRO A 29 14.62 -17.20 6.50
N GLU A 30 15.71 -17.01 5.76
CA GLU A 30 15.83 -17.42 4.36
C GLU A 30 14.77 -16.76 3.46
N TRP A 31 14.45 -15.50 3.73
CA TRP A 31 13.55 -14.73 2.88
C TRP A 31 14.16 -14.58 1.48
N PRO A 32 13.46 -14.94 0.39
CA PRO A 32 14.03 -14.96 -0.95
C PRO A 32 14.19 -13.56 -1.57
N GLY A 33 13.96 -12.49 -0.81
CA GLY A 33 13.78 -11.14 -1.32
C GLY A 33 12.39 -10.91 -1.93
N HIS A 34 12.12 -9.69 -2.34
CA HIS A 34 10.86 -9.29 -2.99
C HIS A 34 11.02 -7.98 -3.75
N LEU A 35 9.99 -7.60 -4.50
CA LEU A 35 9.92 -6.35 -5.24
C LEU A 35 8.84 -5.43 -4.69
N ALA A 36 9.07 -4.12 -4.81
CA ALA A 36 8.14 -3.10 -4.36
C ALA A 36 6.78 -3.21 -5.05
N GLY A 37 5.74 -3.45 -4.27
CA GLY A 37 4.37 -3.66 -4.74
C GLY A 37 3.91 -5.13 -4.78
N GLN A 38 4.79 -6.09 -4.46
CA GLN A 38 4.37 -7.45 -4.15
C GLN A 38 3.70 -7.55 -2.77
N HIS A 39 3.05 -8.68 -2.52
CA HIS A 39 2.40 -8.99 -1.25
C HIS A 39 2.80 -10.38 -0.75
N VAL A 40 2.39 -10.70 0.47
CA VAL A 40 2.51 -12.03 1.07
C VAL A 40 1.14 -12.50 1.55
N ASP A 41 0.96 -13.81 1.61
CA ASP A 41 -0.11 -14.40 2.42
C ASP A 41 0.39 -14.57 3.85
N VAL A 42 -0.38 -14.07 4.82
CA VAL A 42 -0.21 -14.34 6.25
C VAL A 42 -1.21 -15.43 6.63
N ARG A 43 -0.75 -16.48 7.32
CA ARG A 43 -1.59 -17.50 7.93
C ARG A 43 -1.42 -17.47 9.45
N LEU A 44 -2.56 -17.46 10.13
CA LEU A 44 -2.68 -17.67 11.56
C LEU A 44 -3.28 -19.06 11.79
N THR A 45 -2.77 -19.77 12.79
CA THR A 45 -3.25 -21.09 13.20
C THR A 45 -3.59 -21.04 14.68
N ALA A 46 -4.85 -21.27 15.03
CA ALA A 46 -5.31 -21.34 16.41
C ALA A 46 -4.91 -22.67 17.08
N GLU A 47 -5.00 -22.74 18.41
CA GLU A 47 -4.64 -23.94 19.19
C GLU A 47 -5.45 -25.18 18.81
N ASP A 48 -6.70 -24.99 18.37
CA ASP A 48 -7.58 -26.06 17.89
C ASP A 48 -7.29 -26.51 16.44
N GLY A 49 -6.29 -25.89 15.80
CA GLY A 49 -5.88 -26.16 14.43
C GLY A 49 -6.65 -25.39 13.36
N TYR A 50 -7.60 -24.53 13.72
CA TYR A 50 -8.26 -23.64 12.75
C TYR A 50 -7.25 -22.68 12.13
N THR A 51 -7.32 -22.48 10.81
CA THR A 51 -6.41 -21.57 10.10
C THR A 51 -7.16 -20.49 9.33
N ALA A 52 -6.74 -19.24 9.50
CA ALA A 52 -7.21 -18.10 8.72
C ALA A 52 -6.05 -17.51 7.92
N GLN A 53 -6.31 -17.15 6.65
CA GLN A 53 -5.30 -16.57 5.76
C GLN A 53 -5.78 -15.24 5.16
N ARG A 54 -4.92 -14.22 5.15
CA ARG A 54 -5.16 -12.97 4.41
C ARG A 54 -3.88 -12.49 3.71
N SER A 55 -4.05 -11.81 2.59
CA SER A 55 -2.94 -11.24 1.84
C SER A 55 -2.67 -9.81 2.30
N TYR A 56 -1.40 -9.46 2.49
CA TYR A 56 -0.95 -8.13 2.90
C TYR A 56 0.19 -7.66 2.00
N SER A 57 0.09 -6.41 1.55
CA SER A 57 1.16 -5.78 0.77
C SER A 57 2.42 -5.65 1.61
N LEU A 58 3.56 -5.86 0.97
CA LEU A 58 4.85 -5.52 1.54
C LEU A 58 4.97 -4.00 1.62
N ALA A 59 5.38 -3.49 2.77
CA ALA A 59 5.42 -2.06 3.05
C ALA A 59 6.77 -1.40 2.69
N GLY A 60 7.82 -2.19 2.47
CA GLY A 60 9.17 -1.71 2.23
C GLY A 60 9.90 -2.45 1.09
N PRO A 61 11.15 -2.05 0.80
CA PRO A 61 12.05 -2.85 -0.02
C PRO A 61 12.48 -4.12 0.71
N ALA A 62 13.07 -5.06 -0.03
CA ALA A 62 13.70 -6.23 0.57
C ALA A 62 14.91 -5.81 1.42
N ASP A 63 14.96 -6.28 2.67
CA ASP A 63 16.00 -5.97 3.65
C ASP A 63 16.46 -7.24 4.36
N GLY A 64 17.24 -8.07 3.64
CA GLY A 64 17.66 -9.38 4.13
C GLY A 64 16.45 -10.25 4.51
N ASP A 65 16.42 -10.67 5.77
CA ASP A 65 15.36 -11.50 6.37
C ASP A 65 14.24 -10.67 7.02
N LEU A 66 14.26 -9.33 6.91
CA LEU A 66 13.21 -8.47 7.47
C LEU A 66 12.11 -8.19 6.45
N VAL A 67 10.86 -8.31 6.90
CA VAL A 67 9.66 -8.12 6.10
C VAL A 67 8.68 -7.22 6.86
N ASP A 68 8.36 -6.07 6.28
CA ASP A 68 7.42 -5.11 6.87
C ASP A 68 6.05 -5.26 6.23
N LEU A 69 5.02 -5.44 7.07
CA LEU A 69 3.61 -5.49 6.69
C LEU A 69 2.85 -4.40 7.43
N THR A 70 2.08 -3.59 6.71
CA THR A 70 1.22 -2.59 7.37
C THR A 70 -0.23 -3.04 7.28
N VAL A 71 -0.82 -3.27 8.44
CA VAL A 71 -2.11 -3.90 8.63
C VAL A 71 -3.09 -2.87 9.18
N GLU A 72 -4.23 -2.72 8.51
CA GLU A 72 -5.39 -1.99 9.00
C GLU A 72 -6.38 -2.95 9.67
N THR A 73 -6.87 -2.60 10.85
CA THR A 73 -7.96 -3.31 11.51
C THR A 73 -9.23 -3.21 10.70
N VAL A 74 -9.71 -4.34 10.20
CA VAL A 74 -11.08 -4.47 9.69
C VAL A 74 -11.97 -4.99 10.81
N PRO A 75 -13.00 -4.23 11.22
CA PRO A 75 -14.01 -4.71 12.17
C PRO A 75 -14.57 -6.06 11.70
N ASP A 76 -14.72 -7.00 12.63
CA ASP A 76 -15.22 -8.37 12.38
C ASP A 76 -14.32 -9.27 11.51
N GLY A 77 -13.10 -8.83 11.18
CA GLY A 77 -12.09 -9.70 10.58
C GLY A 77 -11.45 -10.64 11.62
N GLU A 78 -11.05 -11.85 11.20
CA GLU A 78 -10.34 -12.77 12.11
C GLU A 78 -8.84 -12.45 12.20
N VAL A 79 -8.22 -12.05 11.10
CA VAL A 79 -6.76 -11.88 11.00
C VAL A 79 -6.32 -10.48 11.40
N SER A 80 -6.95 -9.43 10.88
CA SER A 80 -6.49 -8.06 11.12
C SER A 80 -6.57 -7.63 12.58
N PRO A 81 -7.62 -7.91 13.37
CA PRO A 81 -7.65 -7.51 14.78
C PRO A 81 -6.60 -8.25 15.61
N TYR A 82 -6.35 -9.54 15.33
CA TYR A 82 -5.25 -10.25 15.99
C TYR A 82 -3.92 -9.55 15.72
N LEU A 83 -3.62 -9.28 14.44
CA LEU A 83 -2.36 -8.64 14.03
C LEU A 83 -2.20 -7.20 14.53
N THR A 84 -3.27 -6.46 14.82
CA THR A 84 -3.17 -5.06 15.24
C THR A 84 -3.40 -4.82 16.72
N GLN A 85 -3.99 -5.77 17.45
CA GLN A 85 -4.44 -5.58 18.84
C GLN A 85 -3.95 -6.67 19.79
N VAL A 86 -3.60 -7.86 19.31
CA VAL A 86 -3.29 -9.02 20.16
C VAL A 86 -1.83 -9.45 20.04
N ILE A 87 -1.28 -9.50 18.82
CA ILE A 87 0.08 -9.99 18.58
C ILE A 87 1.13 -9.13 19.33
N GLU A 88 2.12 -9.80 19.92
CA GLU A 88 3.23 -9.17 20.65
C GLU A 88 4.58 -9.48 20.00
N VAL A 89 5.58 -8.65 20.27
CA VAL A 89 6.96 -8.91 19.81
C VAL A 89 7.43 -10.25 20.36
N GLY A 90 7.97 -11.10 19.49
CA GLY A 90 8.34 -12.49 19.78
C GLY A 90 7.31 -13.53 19.31
N ASP A 91 6.06 -13.11 19.03
CA ASP A 91 5.05 -14.02 18.48
C ASP A 91 5.39 -14.44 17.05
N GLN A 92 4.89 -15.62 16.65
CA GLN A 92 5.10 -16.18 15.34
C GLN A 92 3.83 -16.26 14.51
N VAL A 93 3.95 -15.93 13.23
CA VAL A 93 2.97 -16.19 12.19
C VAL A 93 3.62 -16.94 11.04
N GLU A 94 2.84 -17.40 10.07
CA GLU A 94 3.39 -17.99 8.85
C GLU A 94 3.20 -17.07 7.66
N LEU A 95 4.27 -16.84 6.90
CA LEU A 95 4.25 -16.07 5.66
C LEU A 95 4.50 -16.96 4.45
N ARG A 96 3.75 -16.71 3.38
CA ARG A 96 4.01 -17.30 2.06
C ARG A 96 4.11 -16.20 1.01
N GLY A 97 5.24 -16.15 0.33
CA GLY A 97 5.51 -15.17 -0.70
C GLY A 97 6.98 -15.12 -1.12
N PRO A 98 7.37 -14.07 -1.86
CA PRO A 98 6.48 -13.00 -2.34
C PRO A 98 5.50 -13.48 -3.43
N VAL A 99 4.32 -12.85 -3.52
CA VAL A 99 3.27 -13.09 -4.51
C VAL A 99 3.05 -11.84 -5.35
N GLY A 100 2.67 -12.02 -6.62
CA GLY A 100 2.43 -10.94 -7.56
C GLY A 100 3.62 -10.65 -8.48
N GLY A 101 3.54 -9.55 -9.21
CA GLY A 101 4.55 -9.16 -10.21
C GLY A 101 4.03 -8.16 -11.25
N TRP A 102 2.70 -8.07 -11.40
CA TRP A 102 2.04 -7.05 -12.22
C TRP A 102 2.20 -5.66 -11.63
N PHE A 103 1.87 -5.49 -10.34
CA PHE A 103 1.87 -4.21 -9.64
C PHE A 103 3.25 -3.90 -9.02
N VAL A 104 4.31 -3.92 -9.83
CA VAL A 104 5.68 -3.72 -9.33
C VAL A 104 6.37 -2.54 -9.98
N TRP A 105 7.03 -1.72 -9.17
CA TRP A 105 7.99 -0.72 -9.65
C TRP A 105 9.43 -1.23 -9.48
N ARG A 106 10.30 -0.85 -10.42
CA ARG A 106 11.71 -1.26 -10.45
C ARG A 106 12.62 -0.04 -10.60
N PRO A 107 13.73 0.07 -9.85
CA PRO A 107 14.67 1.20 -9.92
C PRO A 107 15.28 1.47 -11.30
N GLU A 108 15.30 0.47 -12.17
CA GLU A 108 15.81 0.60 -13.54
C GLU A 108 14.87 1.43 -14.42
N SER A 109 13.57 1.52 -14.08
CA SER A 109 12.62 2.36 -14.81
C SER A 109 13.06 3.82 -14.81
N LYS A 110 12.85 4.51 -15.93
CA LYS A 110 13.21 5.92 -16.11
C LYS A 110 12.01 6.83 -16.30
N ALA A 111 10.83 6.24 -16.51
CA ALA A 111 9.61 7.00 -16.68
C ALA A 111 9.21 7.69 -15.37
N PRO A 112 8.66 8.92 -15.42
CA PRO A 112 8.05 9.54 -14.24
C PRO A 112 6.92 8.65 -13.70
N VAL A 113 6.59 8.77 -12.42
CA VAL A 113 5.62 7.89 -11.76
C VAL A 113 4.48 8.68 -11.15
N VAL A 114 3.25 8.23 -11.38
CA VAL A 114 2.06 8.67 -10.64
C VAL A 114 1.62 7.53 -9.71
N LEU A 115 1.53 7.83 -8.42
CA LEU A 115 1.04 6.93 -7.38
C LEU A 115 -0.33 7.44 -6.92
N VAL A 116 -1.36 6.60 -6.96
CA VAL A 116 -2.73 6.98 -6.57
C VAL A 116 -3.21 6.01 -5.48
N ALA A 117 -3.21 6.48 -4.24
CA ALA A 117 -3.55 5.69 -3.07
C ALA A 117 -4.94 6.05 -2.51
N GLY A 118 -5.73 5.04 -2.18
CA GLY A 118 -6.93 5.16 -1.36
C GLY A 118 -6.75 4.43 -0.03
N GLY A 119 -6.74 5.14 1.11
CA GLY A 119 -6.63 4.53 2.44
C GLY A 119 -5.35 3.69 2.61
N SER A 120 -5.50 2.42 3.01
CA SER A 120 -4.40 1.45 3.15
C SER A 120 -3.76 1.05 1.80
N GLY A 121 -4.29 1.48 0.65
CA GLY A 121 -3.64 1.31 -0.65
C GLY A 121 -2.31 2.04 -0.79
N ILE A 122 -1.98 2.93 0.15
CA ILE A 122 -0.66 3.55 0.26
C ILE A 122 0.47 2.54 0.54
N VAL A 123 0.18 1.38 1.16
CA VAL A 123 1.20 0.43 1.63
C VAL A 123 2.12 -0.05 0.50
N PRO A 124 1.62 -0.63 -0.61
CA PRO A 124 2.50 -1.04 -1.70
C PRO A 124 3.17 0.16 -2.40
N LEU A 125 2.54 1.35 -2.39
CA LEU A 125 3.13 2.55 -3.00
C LEU A 125 4.28 3.11 -2.14
N MET A 126 4.20 2.95 -0.82
CA MET A 126 5.30 3.28 0.08
C MET A 126 6.47 2.32 -0.06
N ALA A 127 6.22 1.04 -0.38
CA ALA A 127 7.31 0.15 -0.77
C ALA A 127 8.04 0.69 -2.01
N MET A 128 7.32 1.26 -2.99
CA MET A 128 7.92 1.87 -4.19
C MET A 128 8.72 3.14 -3.85
N ILE A 129 8.15 4.02 -3.01
CA ILE A 129 8.83 5.24 -2.53
C ILE A 129 10.12 4.90 -1.76
N ARG A 130 10.05 3.96 -0.82
CA ARG A 130 11.20 3.52 -0.02
C ARG A 130 12.25 2.82 -0.89
N THR A 131 11.84 2.01 -1.86
CA THR A 131 12.75 1.36 -2.84
C THR A 131 13.44 2.40 -3.73
N ARG A 132 12.71 3.42 -4.21
CA ARG A 132 13.28 4.53 -4.97
C ARG A 132 14.37 5.23 -4.16
N ARG A 133 14.09 5.52 -2.89
CA ARG A 133 15.04 6.15 -1.95
C ARG A 133 16.27 5.28 -1.72
N GLN A 134 16.09 4.00 -1.40
CA GLN A 134 17.18 3.05 -1.16
C GLN A 134 18.10 2.91 -2.38
N ALA A 135 17.53 2.92 -3.59
CA ALA A 135 18.27 2.84 -4.84
C ALA A 135 18.94 4.18 -5.25
N GLY A 136 18.71 5.27 -4.52
CA GLY A 136 19.19 6.61 -4.90
C GLY A 136 18.60 7.11 -6.23
N SER A 137 17.44 6.61 -6.62
CA SER A 137 16.82 6.93 -7.92
C SER A 137 16.29 8.36 -7.93
N ARG A 138 16.56 9.08 -9.02
CA ARG A 138 16.07 10.46 -9.24
C ARG A 138 14.80 10.53 -10.08
N VAL A 139 14.21 9.39 -10.42
CA VAL A 139 12.92 9.34 -11.14
C VAL A 139 11.89 10.14 -10.34
N PRO A 140 11.17 11.10 -10.92
CA PRO A 140 10.25 11.91 -10.17
C PRO A 140 8.93 11.15 -9.94
N PHE A 141 8.46 11.16 -8.70
CA PHE A 141 7.23 10.53 -8.23
C PHE A 141 6.23 11.61 -7.84
N ARG A 142 4.97 11.42 -8.21
CA ARG A 142 3.84 12.22 -7.72
C ARG A 142 2.84 11.30 -7.05
N LEU A 143 2.56 11.54 -5.77
CA LEU A 143 1.61 10.78 -4.98
C LEU A 143 0.32 11.59 -4.78
N LEU A 144 -0.81 11.03 -5.22
CA LEU A 144 -2.14 11.48 -4.83
C LEU A 144 -2.67 10.52 -3.78
N TYR A 145 -2.85 11.00 -2.55
CA TYR A 145 -3.27 10.19 -1.43
C TYR A 145 -4.66 10.59 -0.94
N SER A 146 -5.64 9.78 -1.30
CA SER A 146 -7.04 9.93 -0.91
C SER A 146 -7.36 9.25 0.42
N LEU A 147 -7.87 10.04 1.36
CA LEU A 147 -8.19 9.63 2.73
C LEU A 147 -9.59 10.09 3.12
N ARG A 148 -10.15 9.48 4.17
CA ARG A 148 -11.41 9.99 4.75
C ARG A 148 -11.17 11.27 5.53
N ASP A 149 -10.18 11.22 6.42
CA ASP A 149 -9.91 12.23 7.42
C ASP A 149 -8.38 12.35 7.64
N PRO A 150 -7.85 13.47 8.15
CA PRO A 150 -6.41 13.73 8.23
C PRO A 150 -5.66 12.89 9.26
N ASP A 151 -6.36 12.36 10.26
CA ASP A 151 -5.86 11.46 11.31
C ASP A 151 -5.64 10.02 10.81
N ARG A 152 -6.15 9.70 9.62
CA ARG A 152 -5.97 8.38 8.97
C ARG A 152 -4.76 8.33 8.05
N ARG A 153 -3.85 9.31 8.10
CA ARG A 153 -2.61 9.31 7.32
C ARG A 153 -1.65 8.27 7.86
N TYR A 154 -1.36 7.26 7.06
CA TYR A 154 -0.30 6.29 7.32
C TYR A 154 1.05 6.96 7.07
N TYR A 155 2.08 6.55 7.80
CA TYR A 155 3.45 7.03 7.61
C TYR A 155 3.57 8.55 7.66
N ALA A 156 2.73 9.21 8.47
CA ALA A 156 2.56 10.66 8.44
C ALA A 156 3.86 11.44 8.71
N GLU A 157 4.74 10.91 9.56
CA GLU A 157 6.06 11.51 9.83
C GLU A 157 7.03 11.33 8.66
N GLU A 158 7.06 10.14 8.07
CA GLU A 158 7.89 9.84 6.91
C GLU A 158 7.48 10.69 5.70
N LEU A 159 6.19 10.78 5.41
CA LEU A 159 5.64 11.57 4.29
C LEU A 159 5.68 13.08 4.52
N ARG A 160 5.91 13.55 5.75
CA ARG A 160 6.15 14.97 6.05
C ARG A 160 7.62 15.35 5.80
N SER A 161 8.52 14.38 5.90
CA SER A 161 9.95 14.61 5.71
C SER A 161 10.25 14.86 4.23
N PRO A 162 11.06 15.87 3.88
CA PRO A 162 11.40 16.14 2.49
C PRO A 162 12.05 14.94 1.80
N ASP A 163 11.48 14.51 0.67
CA ASP A 163 12.03 13.47 -0.20
C ASP A 163 12.22 14.05 -1.60
N PRO A 164 13.44 14.42 -2.01
CA PRO A 164 13.69 15.06 -3.29
C PRO A 164 13.14 14.26 -4.47
N GLY A 165 12.26 14.89 -5.25
CA GLY A 165 11.59 14.30 -6.40
C GLY A 165 10.37 13.43 -6.05
N LEU A 166 9.83 13.55 -4.83
CA LEU A 166 8.49 13.10 -4.48
C LEU A 166 7.61 14.33 -4.18
N ASP A 167 6.59 14.56 -5.01
CA ASP A 167 5.53 15.52 -4.69
C ASP A 167 4.31 14.76 -4.13
N ILE A 168 3.64 15.32 -3.12
CA ILE A 168 2.51 14.67 -2.44
C ILE A 168 1.31 15.61 -2.41
N SER A 169 0.19 15.13 -2.93
CA SER A 169 -1.12 15.77 -2.88
C SER A 169 -2.05 14.93 -2.01
N TYR A 170 -2.59 15.53 -0.93
CA TYR A 170 -3.57 14.89 -0.07
C TYR A 170 -4.98 15.26 -0.51
N LEU A 171 -5.83 14.26 -0.71
CA LEU A 171 -7.25 14.43 -1.02
C LEU A 171 -8.07 13.88 0.15
N TYR A 172 -8.94 14.69 0.72
CA TYR A 172 -9.79 14.26 1.82
C TYR A 172 -11.24 14.13 1.38
N THR A 173 -11.91 13.06 1.76
CA THR A 173 -13.28 12.77 1.31
C THR A 173 -14.36 13.19 2.30
N ARG A 174 -14.02 13.40 3.59
CA ARG A 174 -14.99 13.76 4.64
C ARG A 174 -14.60 15.01 5.41
N SER A 175 -13.37 15.07 5.92
CA SER A 175 -12.85 16.25 6.61
C SER A 175 -11.44 16.58 6.15
N ALA A 176 -11.14 17.87 6.00
CA ALA A 176 -9.83 18.37 5.59
C ALA A 176 -9.26 19.29 6.67
N PRO A 177 -7.92 19.39 6.79
CA PRO A 177 -7.30 20.40 7.64
C PRO A 177 -7.72 21.80 7.24
N SER A 178 -7.82 22.72 8.22
CA SER A 178 -8.06 24.13 7.95
C SER A 178 -7.01 24.70 6.99
N GLY A 179 -7.45 25.48 5.99
CA GLY A 179 -6.59 26.06 4.98
C GLY A 179 -6.29 25.15 3.78
N THR A 180 -6.87 23.95 3.71
CA THR A 180 -6.81 23.12 2.49
C THR A 180 -7.62 23.78 1.37
N SER A 181 -6.99 24.04 0.23
CA SER A 181 -7.62 24.69 -0.93
C SER A 181 -8.71 23.81 -1.58
N ARG A 182 -8.45 22.50 -1.66
CA ARG A 182 -9.37 21.50 -2.20
C ARG A 182 -10.42 21.13 -1.12
N PRO A 183 -11.73 21.43 -1.31
CA PRO A 183 -12.77 21.04 -0.35
C PRO A 183 -12.96 19.52 -0.31
N PRO A 184 -13.43 18.93 0.81
CA PRO A 184 -13.62 17.49 0.89
C PRO A 184 -14.49 16.91 -0.23
N GLY A 185 -14.06 15.79 -0.80
CA GLY A 185 -14.76 15.13 -1.90
C GLY A 185 -14.01 13.91 -2.42
N ARG A 186 -14.68 13.11 -3.24
CA ARG A 186 -14.02 12.02 -3.99
C ARG A 186 -13.04 12.59 -5.00
N ILE A 187 -12.06 11.79 -5.39
CA ILE A 187 -11.10 12.13 -6.46
C ILE A 187 -11.83 12.47 -7.76
N MET A 188 -11.39 13.54 -8.42
CA MET A 188 -11.95 14.06 -9.66
C MET A 188 -10.84 14.15 -10.73
N LEU A 189 -11.25 14.42 -11.97
CA LEU A 189 -10.33 14.59 -13.11
C LEU A 189 -9.26 15.64 -12.83
N ASP A 190 -9.66 16.81 -12.32
CA ASP A 190 -8.75 17.93 -12.06
C ASP A 190 -7.70 17.60 -11.00
N ASP A 191 -8.06 16.79 -9.99
CA ASP A 191 -7.12 16.36 -8.96
C ASP A 191 -5.94 15.59 -9.60
N LEU A 192 -6.22 14.70 -10.57
CA LEU A 192 -5.21 13.94 -11.31
C LEU A 192 -4.50 14.78 -12.38
N ALA A 193 -5.18 15.72 -13.01
CA ALA A 193 -4.57 16.62 -13.99
C ALA A 193 -3.53 17.54 -13.34
N GLU A 194 -3.82 18.06 -12.16
CA GLU A 194 -2.92 18.96 -11.41
C GLU A 194 -1.87 18.20 -10.62
N GLY A 195 -2.28 17.14 -9.92
CA GLY A 195 -1.42 16.37 -9.02
C GLY A 195 -0.61 15.26 -9.71
N GLY A 196 -1.00 14.83 -10.91
CA GLY A 196 -0.33 13.79 -11.69
C GLY A 196 0.68 14.35 -12.70
N TRP A 197 1.12 13.52 -13.64
CA TRP A 197 1.90 13.94 -14.80
C TRP A 197 1.01 13.97 -16.04
N PRO A 198 1.20 14.90 -16.99
CA PRO A 198 0.49 14.83 -18.27
C PRO A 198 0.83 13.52 -19.00
N ALA A 199 -0.14 12.95 -19.72
CA ALA A 199 0.03 11.69 -20.44
C ALA A 199 1.19 11.72 -21.46
N THR A 200 1.53 12.91 -22.00
CA THR A 200 2.66 13.12 -22.92
C THR A 200 4.03 12.87 -22.29
N PHE A 201 4.14 12.83 -20.96
CA PHE A 201 5.34 12.42 -20.24
C PHE A 201 5.47 10.90 -20.11
N GLU A 202 4.44 10.16 -20.57
CA GLU A 202 4.37 8.70 -20.48
C GLU A 202 4.69 8.20 -19.05
N PRO A 203 3.98 8.64 -18.00
CA PRO A 203 4.28 8.15 -16.65
C PRO A 203 3.83 6.70 -16.47
N ASP A 204 4.53 5.95 -15.61
CA ASP A 204 3.96 4.72 -15.05
C ASP A 204 2.97 5.10 -13.93
N CYS A 205 1.73 4.62 -14.01
CA CYS A 205 0.67 4.91 -13.05
C CYS A 205 0.39 3.66 -12.19
N TYR A 206 0.45 3.81 -10.87
CA TYR A 206 0.14 2.75 -9.91
C TYR A 206 -1.02 3.19 -9.02
N VAL A 207 -2.16 2.50 -9.15
CA VAL A 207 -3.39 2.79 -8.41
C VAL A 207 -3.68 1.66 -7.43
N CYS A 208 -3.79 1.97 -6.15
CA CYS A 208 -4.14 0.98 -5.13
C CYS A 208 -5.14 1.54 -4.12
N GLY A 209 -6.16 0.75 -3.80
CA GLY A 209 -7.26 1.17 -2.93
C GLY A 209 -8.42 0.17 -2.91
N PRO A 210 -9.55 0.54 -2.27
CA PRO A 210 -10.81 -0.18 -2.41
C PRO A 210 -11.27 -0.22 -3.88
N THR A 211 -12.01 -1.26 -4.27
CA THR A 211 -12.44 -1.50 -5.67
C THR A 211 -13.01 -0.25 -6.36
N GLY A 212 -14.03 0.38 -5.78
CA GLY A 212 -14.66 1.56 -6.39
C GLY A 212 -13.76 2.79 -6.46
N PHE A 213 -12.73 2.88 -5.62
CA PHE A 213 -11.71 3.93 -5.75
C PHE A 213 -10.76 3.64 -6.92
N VAL A 214 -10.29 2.39 -7.02
CA VAL A 214 -9.35 1.96 -8.06
C VAL A 214 -9.98 2.11 -9.44
N GLU A 215 -11.25 1.70 -9.59
CA GLU A 215 -12.00 1.85 -10.84
C GLU A 215 -12.13 3.32 -11.23
N ALA A 216 -12.62 4.17 -10.32
CA ALA A 216 -12.77 5.60 -10.58
C ALA A 216 -11.43 6.27 -10.96
N ALA A 217 -10.36 6.00 -10.21
CA ALA A 217 -9.04 6.57 -10.51
C ALA A 217 -8.47 6.08 -11.84
N ALA A 218 -8.65 4.80 -12.19
CA ALA A 218 -8.21 4.25 -13.47
C ALA A 218 -8.98 4.88 -14.64
N ASP A 219 -10.31 5.04 -14.52
CA ASP A 219 -11.15 5.68 -15.53
C ASP A 219 -10.75 7.14 -15.75
N LEU A 220 -10.45 7.87 -14.68
CA LEU A 220 -9.96 9.25 -14.77
C LEU A 220 -8.60 9.35 -15.47
N LEU A 221 -7.67 8.43 -15.18
CA LEU A 221 -6.38 8.36 -15.88
C LEU A 221 -6.57 8.07 -17.38
N LEU A 222 -7.48 7.17 -17.74
CA LEU A 222 -7.82 6.91 -19.14
C LEU A 222 -8.44 8.16 -19.81
N ALA A 223 -9.33 8.86 -19.11
CA ALA A 223 -9.95 10.10 -19.61
C ALA A 223 -8.91 11.22 -19.82
N LEU A 224 -7.83 11.24 -19.04
CA LEU A 224 -6.68 12.13 -19.23
C LEU A 224 -5.72 11.69 -20.35
N GLY A 225 -6.00 10.57 -21.01
CA GLY A 225 -5.22 10.07 -22.15
C GLY A 225 -4.02 9.22 -21.79
N HIS A 226 -3.91 8.74 -20.53
CA HIS A 226 -2.86 7.78 -20.18
C HIS A 226 -3.08 6.44 -20.90
N ALA A 227 -2.01 5.87 -21.43
CA ALA A 227 -2.07 4.58 -22.11
C ALA A 227 -2.42 3.44 -21.12
N PRO A 228 -3.39 2.56 -21.44
CA PRO A 228 -3.85 1.51 -20.52
C PRO A 228 -2.73 0.61 -19.97
N GLU A 229 -1.74 0.27 -20.79
CA GLU A 229 -0.59 -0.57 -20.43
C GLU A 229 0.34 0.07 -19.39
N ARG A 230 0.23 1.39 -19.19
CA ARG A 230 0.98 2.14 -18.18
C ARG A 230 0.19 2.29 -16.88
N ILE A 231 -1.07 1.88 -16.84
CA ILE A 231 -1.93 1.93 -15.65
C ILE A 231 -1.96 0.55 -15.03
N ARG A 232 -1.29 0.41 -13.89
CA ARG A 232 -1.29 -0.80 -13.07
C ARG A 232 -2.21 -0.56 -11.89
N THR A 233 -3.06 -1.53 -11.60
CA THR A 233 -4.04 -1.47 -10.52
C THR A 233 -3.89 -2.66 -9.58
N GLU A 234 -4.07 -2.43 -8.29
CA GLU A 234 -4.14 -3.46 -7.26
C GLU A 234 -5.30 -3.13 -6.32
N ARG A 235 -6.13 -4.12 -6.00
CA ARG A 235 -7.36 -3.93 -5.21
C ARG A 235 -7.28 -4.75 -3.94
N PHE A 236 -7.81 -4.22 -2.84
CA PHE A 236 -8.11 -5.02 -1.66
C PHE A 236 -9.62 -5.05 -1.42
N GLY A 237 -10.12 -6.24 -1.09
CA GLY A 237 -11.52 -6.46 -0.81
C GLY A 237 -11.94 -5.79 0.50
N SER A 238 -13.15 -5.24 0.52
CA SER A 238 -13.84 -4.97 1.78
C SER A 238 -14.15 -6.31 2.44
N SER A 239 -13.48 -6.66 3.53
CA SER A 239 -14.06 -7.63 4.46
C SER A 239 -15.35 -7.02 5.03
N GLY A 240 -16.50 -7.53 4.57
CA GLY A 240 -17.82 -7.24 5.13
C GLY A 240 -18.63 -6.13 4.45
N GLN A 241 -19.16 -6.40 3.25
CA GLN A 241 -20.56 -6.04 2.97
C GLN A 241 -21.27 -7.35 2.65
N GLY A 242 -21.91 -7.93 3.67
CA GLY A 242 -22.98 -8.89 3.42
C GLY A 242 -24.04 -8.15 2.62
N GLU A 243 -24.34 -8.67 1.43
CA GLU A 243 -25.55 -8.33 0.70
C GLU A 243 -26.74 -8.61 1.62
N LEU A 244 -27.35 -7.54 2.11
CA LEU A 244 -28.78 -7.50 2.36
C LEU A 244 -29.39 -6.65 1.26
N THR A 245 -29.64 -7.25 0.10
CA THR A 245 -30.91 -7.09 -0.63
C THR A 245 -31.08 -8.20 -1.65
#